data_AF-A0A800BNI3-F1
#
_entry.id   AF-A0A800BNI3-F1
#
_cell.length_a   1.000
_cell.length_b   1.000
_cell.length_c   1.000
_cell.angle_alpha   90.00
_cell.angle_beta   90.00
_cell.angle_gamma   90.00
#
_symmetry.space_group_name_H-M   'P 1'
#
loop_
_entity.id
_entity.type
_entity.pdbx_description
1 polymer ?
#
loop_
_entity_poly.entity_id
_entity_poly.type
_entity_poly.pdbx_seq_one_letter_code
_entity_poly.pdbx_strand_id
1 'polypeptide(L)'
;MKERRDDIQLFLGLFSGRQDCFARQWAEKAEGRQGYVPVRRPMEPEDVEEHLSGRKTYGIYILRSDSKVNLAVIDADLNQGFRNRRLTSEDKNLIRRERAYLFSRIDELARQRGLYPLAEFSGSKGYHFWFFFANPCPSKVARRLVGDISAQLSKDLTTFHLEVFPKQDSISGKGLGNLVKLPLGIHRLTGKRSYFLACANRSVDAQLKFLRKVKRSNFDCISADNYRIGQAELLIHPKLKQWAEKYPELMKLETLCPPLGQIIASCRNGHQPSVREEKIIYQTIGFLPNANTLLHHLFGLLPDYNQHLVNFRLSRVRGKPLGCKRIHSLLNYSADFCPFQRAHDYPHPLLHLQQWQEGRGQNSEKVEDLRSALENLKAAIVRLEAFLK
;
A
#
# COMPACT_ATOMS: atom_id res chain seq x y z
N MET A 1 -17.84 1.52 31.13
CA MET A 1 -16.75 0.86 31.89
C MET A 1 -16.41 -0.53 31.35
N LYS A 2 -17.35 -1.49 31.24
CA LYS A 2 -17.07 -2.85 30.71
C LYS A 2 -16.55 -2.86 29.27
N GLU A 3 -17.23 -2.14 28.35
CA GLU A 3 -16.85 -2.10 26.94
C GLU A 3 -15.42 -1.56 26.71
N ARG A 4 -15.03 -0.50 27.42
CA ARG A 4 -13.68 0.08 27.36
C ARG A 4 -12.62 -0.89 27.85
N ARG A 5 -12.91 -1.63 28.93
CA ARG A 5 -12.01 -2.67 29.45
C ARG A 5 -11.82 -3.78 28.42
N ASP A 6 -12.89 -4.24 27.77
CA ASP A 6 -12.82 -5.26 26.72
C ASP A 6 -12.01 -4.78 25.50
N ASP A 7 -12.17 -3.51 25.12
CA ASP A 7 -11.38 -2.89 24.05
C ASP A 7 -9.88 -2.83 24.38
N ILE A 8 -9.53 -2.49 25.62
CA ILE A 8 -8.13 -2.48 26.09
C ILE A 8 -7.54 -3.89 26.10
N GLN A 9 -8.31 -4.89 26.54
CA GLN A 9 -7.87 -6.29 26.50
C GLN A 9 -7.65 -6.78 25.06
N LEU A 10 -8.53 -6.39 24.13
CA LEU A 10 -8.33 -6.66 22.71
C LEU A 10 -7.06 -5.98 22.18
N PHE A 11 -6.81 -4.72 22.57
CA PHE A 11 -5.61 -3.99 22.18
C PHE A 11 -4.34 -4.70 22.68
N LEU A 12 -4.30 -5.09 23.96
CA LEU A 12 -3.18 -5.87 24.53
C LEU A 12 -2.99 -7.20 23.80
N GLY A 13 -4.08 -7.89 23.46
CA GLY A 13 -4.01 -9.15 22.72
C GLY A 13 -3.42 -8.97 21.32
N LEU A 14 -3.86 -7.95 20.58
CA LEU A 14 -3.38 -7.65 19.22
C LEU A 14 -1.95 -7.14 19.20
N PHE A 15 -1.60 -6.22 20.10
CA PHE A 15 -0.31 -5.54 20.13
C PHE A 15 0.57 -6.09 21.26
N SER A 16 0.86 -7.39 21.18
CA SER A 16 1.69 -8.09 22.16
C SER A 16 2.94 -8.68 21.52
N GLY A 17 3.96 -8.86 22.35
CA GLY A 17 5.21 -9.51 21.99
C GLY A 17 5.86 -10.11 23.24
N ARG A 18 7.06 -9.66 23.54
CA ARG A 18 7.79 -9.97 24.77
C ARG A 18 6.92 -9.71 26.01
N GLN A 19 6.89 -10.68 26.92
CA GLN A 19 5.94 -10.72 28.04
C GLN A 19 6.46 -10.03 29.30
N ASP A 20 7.77 -9.93 29.46
CA ASP A 20 8.46 -9.41 30.65
C ASP A 20 8.93 -7.96 30.50
N CYS A 21 8.79 -7.35 29.31
CA CYS A 21 9.31 -6.03 29.04
C CYS A 21 8.59 -5.31 27.88
N PHE A 22 8.38 -4.01 28.06
CA PHE A 22 7.97 -3.06 27.03
C PHE A 22 8.82 -1.79 27.12
N ALA A 23 8.55 -0.76 26.31
CA ALA A 23 9.33 0.47 26.37
C ALA A 23 8.47 1.73 26.45
N ARG A 24 8.95 2.73 27.19
CA ARG A 24 8.38 4.08 27.29
C ARG A 24 9.20 5.05 26.46
N GLN A 25 8.54 5.84 25.62
CA GLN A 25 9.18 6.89 24.86
C GLN A 25 9.51 8.09 25.77
N TRP A 26 10.70 8.64 25.62
CA TRP A 26 11.07 9.96 26.12
C TRP A 26 11.39 10.89 24.95
N ALA A 27 11.22 12.19 25.16
CA ALA A 27 11.58 13.20 24.16
C ALA A 27 12.02 14.48 24.85
N GLU A 28 13.13 15.03 24.39
CA GLU A 28 13.68 16.32 24.78
C GLU A 28 13.43 17.29 23.63
N LYS A 29 12.29 17.99 23.70
CA LYS A 29 11.83 18.85 22.59
C LYS A 29 12.82 19.98 22.26
N ALA A 30 13.50 20.52 23.26
CA ALA A 30 14.49 21.59 23.08
C ALA A 30 15.68 21.13 22.22
N GLU A 31 16.11 19.88 22.37
CA GLU A 31 17.24 19.31 21.63
C GLU A 31 16.79 18.52 20.38
N GLY A 32 15.48 18.36 20.17
CA GLY A 32 14.93 17.52 19.11
C GLY A 32 15.24 16.03 19.26
N ARG A 33 15.64 15.58 20.45
CA ARG A 33 16.01 14.18 20.74
C ARG A 33 14.82 13.40 21.26
N GLN A 34 14.81 12.11 20.94
CA GLN A 34 13.83 11.16 21.47
C GLN A 34 14.43 9.77 21.51
N GLY A 35 13.90 8.94 22.38
CA GLY A 35 14.30 7.55 22.50
C GLY A 35 13.31 6.74 23.29
N TYR A 36 13.71 5.52 23.63
CA TYR A 36 12.90 4.60 24.41
C TYR A 36 13.69 4.04 25.57
N VAL A 37 13.04 3.93 26.72
CA VAL A 37 13.60 3.31 27.93
C VAL A 37 12.77 2.08 28.26
N PRO A 38 13.41 0.92 28.51
CA PRO A 38 12.69 -0.30 28.85
C PRO A 38 12.00 -0.20 30.21
N VAL A 39 10.81 -0.78 30.29
CA VAL A 39 10.05 -1.01 31.52
C VAL A 39 10.01 -2.53 31.72
N ARG A 40 10.66 -3.01 32.78
CA ARG A 40 10.89 -4.45 33.05
C ARG A 40 9.77 -5.06 33.89
N ARG A 41 8.57 -5.05 33.33
CA ARG A 41 7.40 -5.80 33.81
C ARG A 41 6.46 -6.06 32.63
N PRO A 42 5.48 -6.97 32.75
CA PRO A 42 4.38 -7.07 31.80
C PRO A 42 3.65 -5.72 31.65
N MET A 43 3.15 -5.45 30.44
CA MET A 43 2.28 -4.31 30.18
C MET A 43 0.90 -4.55 30.77
N GLU A 44 0.35 -3.55 31.45
CA GLU A 44 -0.93 -3.60 32.15
C GLU A 44 -1.98 -2.71 31.45
N PRO A 45 -3.28 -2.93 31.68
CA PRO A 45 -4.35 -2.10 31.11
C PRO A 45 -4.17 -0.59 31.36
N GLU A 46 -3.62 -0.22 32.52
CA GLU A 46 -3.36 1.16 32.92
C GLU A 46 -2.32 1.83 32.01
N ASP A 47 -1.29 1.09 31.57
CA ASP A 47 -0.30 1.59 30.60
C ASP A 47 -0.95 1.90 29.26
N VAL A 48 -1.88 1.04 28.82
CA VAL A 48 -2.64 1.27 27.59
C VAL A 48 -3.49 2.52 27.73
N GLU A 49 -4.12 2.77 28.89
CA GLU A 49 -4.87 4.01 29.08
C GLU A 49 -4.02 5.26 29.17
N GLU A 50 -2.82 5.18 29.76
CA GLU A 50 -1.86 6.27 29.67
C GLU A 50 -1.41 6.53 28.22
N HIS A 51 -1.24 5.47 27.42
CA HIS A 51 -0.93 5.56 26.00
C HIS A 51 -2.02 6.28 25.21
N LEU A 52 -3.24 5.79 25.36
CA LEU A 52 -4.41 6.19 24.60
C LEU A 52 -4.89 7.59 25.03
N SER A 53 -4.78 7.94 26.30
CA SER A 53 -5.00 9.33 26.75
C SER A 53 -3.90 10.29 26.29
N GLY A 54 -2.76 9.79 25.81
CA GLY A 54 -1.63 10.60 25.38
C GLY A 54 -0.75 11.10 26.52
N ARG A 55 -0.96 10.63 27.76
CA ARG A 55 -0.10 10.95 28.90
C ARG A 55 1.32 10.43 28.69
N LYS A 56 1.45 9.16 28.27
CA LYS A 56 2.72 8.53 27.91
C LYS A 56 2.63 7.90 26.53
N THR A 57 3.78 7.59 25.93
CA THR A 57 3.84 6.87 24.66
C THR A 57 4.69 5.65 24.88
N TYR A 58 4.21 4.50 24.42
CA TYR A 58 4.80 3.20 24.69
C TYR A 58 5.08 2.48 23.37
N GLY A 59 5.99 1.52 23.43
CA GLY A 59 6.29 0.59 22.36
C GLY A 59 6.47 -0.81 22.91
N ILE A 60 6.43 -1.80 22.02
CA ILE A 60 6.53 -3.22 22.35
C ILE A 60 7.73 -3.85 21.66
N TYR A 61 8.40 -4.75 22.36
CA TYR A 61 9.37 -5.66 21.76
C TYR A 61 8.60 -6.84 21.19
N ILE A 62 8.50 -6.96 19.86
CA ILE A 62 7.54 -7.89 19.25
C ILE A 62 7.95 -9.36 19.33
N LEU A 63 9.25 -9.63 19.54
CA LEU A 63 9.79 -10.98 19.64
C LEU A 63 9.66 -11.52 21.07
N ARG A 64 8.97 -12.65 21.19
CA ARG A 64 8.76 -13.36 22.46
C ARG A 64 10.00 -14.19 22.84
N SER A 65 10.05 -14.61 24.10
CA SER A 65 11.10 -15.50 24.64
C SER A 65 11.18 -16.85 23.93
N ASP A 66 10.07 -17.35 23.42
CA ASP A 66 9.96 -18.58 22.63
C ASP A 66 10.33 -18.42 21.14
N SER A 67 10.90 -17.27 20.76
CA SER A 67 11.23 -16.91 19.36
C SER A 67 10.04 -16.89 18.40
N LYS A 68 8.82 -16.71 18.94
CA LYS A 68 7.61 -16.48 18.16
C LYS A 68 7.18 -15.01 18.22
N VAL A 69 6.25 -14.64 17.34
CA VAL A 69 5.63 -13.31 17.29
C VAL A 69 4.12 -13.44 17.16
N ASN A 70 3.39 -12.53 17.80
CA ASN A 70 1.94 -12.42 17.61
C ASN A 70 1.57 -11.51 16.43
N LEU A 71 2.53 -10.71 15.99
CA LEU A 71 2.38 -9.78 14.89
C LEU A 71 3.71 -9.55 14.15
N ALA A 72 3.61 -9.06 12.93
CA ALA A 72 4.71 -8.50 12.17
C ALA A 72 4.33 -7.11 11.64
N VAL A 73 5.32 -6.31 11.27
CA VAL A 73 5.12 -4.91 10.83
C VAL A 73 6.00 -4.61 9.63
N ILE A 74 5.44 -3.95 8.62
CA ILE A 74 6.22 -3.16 7.66
C ILE A 74 6.13 -1.70 8.11
N ASP A 75 7.25 -1.11 8.49
CA ASP A 75 7.38 0.31 8.75
C ASP A 75 7.81 1.01 7.47
N ALA A 76 6.91 1.81 6.90
CA ALA A 76 7.09 2.53 5.65
C ALA A 76 7.32 4.01 5.93
N ASP A 77 8.56 4.43 5.78
CA ASP A 77 9.05 5.66 6.36
C ASP A 77 9.63 6.53 5.25
N LEU A 78 9.22 7.80 5.18
CA LEU A 78 9.58 8.67 4.05
C LEU A 78 11.12 8.83 3.94
N ASN A 79 11.75 8.79 2.77
CA ASN A 79 13.20 8.90 2.64
C ASN A 79 13.73 10.26 3.16
N GLN A 80 14.96 10.29 3.69
CA GLN A 80 15.54 11.49 4.31
C GLN A 80 15.53 12.73 3.39
N GLY A 81 15.74 12.52 2.08
CA GLY A 81 15.68 13.56 1.05
C GLY A 81 14.33 14.29 0.94
N PHE A 82 13.26 13.72 1.52
CA PHE A 82 11.92 14.31 1.61
C PHE A 82 11.52 14.71 3.04
N ARG A 83 12.39 14.53 4.05
CA ARG A 83 12.10 14.89 5.45
C ARG A 83 12.58 16.29 5.82
N ASN A 84 13.77 16.68 5.41
CA ASN A 84 14.51 17.81 6.00
C ASN A 84 14.61 19.05 5.08
N ARG A 85 13.68 19.20 4.14
CA ARG A 85 13.59 20.37 3.25
C ARG A 85 12.15 20.72 2.90
N ARG A 86 11.96 21.92 2.36
CA ARG A 86 10.68 22.31 1.75
C ARG A 86 10.42 21.45 0.52
N LEU A 87 9.27 20.78 0.51
CA LEU A 87 8.84 19.94 -0.61
C LEU A 87 8.25 20.80 -1.72
N THR A 88 8.72 20.58 -2.95
CA THR A 88 8.14 21.16 -4.18
C THR A 88 6.78 20.52 -4.48
N SER A 89 6.04 21.11 -5.42
CA SER A 89 4.79 20.49 -5.91
C SER A 89 5.04 19.13 -6.57
N GLU A 90 6.17 18.98 -7.26
CA GLU A 90 6.56 17.70 -7.88
C GLU A 90 6.87 16.63 -6.82
N ASP A 91 7.60 16.98 -5.75
CA ASP A 91 7.88 16.07 -4.63
C ASP A 91 6.57 15.60 -3.98
N LYS A 92 5.65 16.52 -3.71
CA LYS A 92 4.35 16.20 -3.10
C LYS A 92 3.54 15.26 -3.97
N ASN A 93 3.54 15.48 -5.29
CA ASN A 93 2.85 14.61 -6.24
C ASN A 93 3.48 13.21 -6.29
N LEU A 94 4.82 13.12 -6.33
CA LEU A 94 5.54 11.85 -6.28
C LEU A 94 5.24 11.07 -5.00
N ILE A 95 5.36 11.70 -3.82
CA ILE A 95 5.06 11.07 -2.52
C ILE A 95 3.60 10.59 -2.47
N ARG A 96 2.67 11.41 -2.96
CA ARG A 96 1.24 11.07 -2.98
C ARG A 96 0.98 9.86 -3.86
N ARG A 97 1.60 9.81 -5.04
CA ARG A 97 1.46 8.72 -6.01
C ARG A 97 2.07 7.42 -5.48
N GLU A 98 3.30 7.48 -4.98
CA GLU A 98 3.96 6.32 -4.37
C GLU A 98 3.23 5.82 -3.14
N ARG A 99 2.65 6.71 -2.33
CA ARG A 99 1.79 6.30 -1.21
C ARG A 99 0.58 5.51 -1.71
N ALA A 100 -0.11 5.98 -2.75
CA ALA A 100 -1.27 5.26 -3.29
C ALA A 100 -0.88 3.85 -3.77
N TYR A 101 0.26 3.73 -4.45
CA TYR A 101 0.84 2.47 -4.92
C TYR A 101 1.28 1.56 -3.77
N LEU A 102 2.00 2.09 -2.79
CA LEU A 102 2.44 1.38 -1.58
C LEU A 102 1.26 0.68 -0.89
N PHE A 103 0.16 1.42 -0.71
CA PHE A 103 -1.03 0.92 -0.06
C PHE A 103 -1.74 -0.17 -0.87
N SER A 104 -1.92 0.03 -2.18
CA SER A 104 -2.58 -0.97 -3.03
C SER A 104 -1.74 -2.25 -3.13
N ARG A 105 -0.43 -2.12 -3.32
CA ARG A 105 0.48 -3.26 -3.49
C ARG A 105 0.69 -4.05 -2.22
N ILE A 106 0.79 -3.40 -1.05
CA ILE A 106 0.86 -4.15 0.22
C ILE A 106 -0.42 -4.95 0.44
N ASP A 107 -1.61 -4.36 0.25
CA ASP A 107 -2.87 -5.08 0.43
C ASP A 107 -2.98 -6.28 -0.54
N GLU A 108 -2.62 -6.09 -1.81
CA GLU A 108 -2.63 -7.15 -2.82
C GLU A 108 -1.66 -8.28 -2.49
N LEU A 109 -0.37 -7.97 -2.31
CA LEU A 109 0.67 -8.97 -2.07
C LEU A 109 0.47 -9.71 -0.75
N ALA A 110 -0.07 -9.03 0.26
CA ALA A 110 -0.43 -9.65 1.53
C ALA A 110 -1.59 -10.63 1.37
N ARG A 111 -2.68 -10.23 0.71
CA ARG A 111 -3.85 -11.10 0.52
C ARG A 111 -3.56 -12.33 -0.32
N GLN A 112 -2.71 -12.20 -1.35
CA GLN A 112 -2.23 -13.33 -2.14
C GLN A 112 -1.51 -14.39 -1.28
N ARG A 113 -0.97 -13.99 -0.12
CA ARG A 113 -0.29 -14.86 0.86
C ARG A 113 -1.18 -15.22 2.05
N GLY A 114 -2.48 -14.94 2.00
CA GLY A 114 -3.41 -15.18 3.11
C GLY A 114 -3.22 -14.23 4.31
N LEU A 115 -2.56 -13.09 4.11
CA LEU A 115 -2.32 -12.09 5.15
C LEU A 115 -3.30 -10.91 5.03
N TYR A 116 -3.61 -10.28 6.17
CA TYR A 116 -4.53 -9.14 6.25
C TYR A 116 -3.84 -7.93 6.89
N PRO A 117 -3.27 -7.01 6.11
CA PRO A 117 -2.56 -5.85 6.65
C PRO A 117 -3.56 -4.83 7.22
N LEU A 118 -3.21 -4.24 8.35
CA LEU A 118 -3.88 -3.06 8.90
C LEU A 118 -2.95 -1.85 8.79
N ALA A 119 -3.33 -0.86 7.98
CA ALA A 119 -2.55 0.35 7.78
C ALA A 119 -2.82 1.41 8.85
N GLU A 120 -1.76 1.92 9.45
CA GLU A 120 -1.75 2.98 10.46
C GLU A 120 -0.89 4.16 9.97
N PHE A 121 -1.38 5.39 10.10
CA PHE A 121 -0.52 6.57 10.02
C PHE A 121 0.27 6.71 11.32
N SER A 122 1.61 6.70 11.28
CA SER A 122 2.45 6.59 12.49
C SER A 122 2.45 7.82 13.40
N GLY A 123 1.77 8.91 13.01
CA GLY A 123 1.79 10.19 13.73
C GLY A 123 2.91 11.14 13.28
N SER A 124 3.70 10.75 12.26
CA SER A 124 4.75 11.61 11.70
C SER A 124 4.71 11.64 10.17
N LYS A 125 5.70 11.06 9.49
CA LYS A 125 5.83 11.03 8.03
C LYS A 125 5.85 9.61 7.47
N GLY A 126 5.47 8.62 8.29
CA GLY A 126 5.48 7.21 7.93
C GLY A 126 4.15 6.51 8.19
N TYR A 127 4.10 5.24 7.82
CA TYR A 127 2.96 4.36 7.97
C TYR A 127 3.43 3.01 8.49
N HIS A 128 2.68 2.42 9.41
CA HIS A 128 2.88 1.03 9.80
C HIS A 128 1.82 0.16 9.13
N PHE A 129 2.24 -0.97 8.58
CA PHE A 129 1.34 -2.03 8.13
C PHE A 129 1.45 -3.21 9.08
N TRP A 130 0.43 -3.39 9.91
CA TRP A 130 0.38 -4.42 10.94
C TRP A 130 -0.19 -5.73 10.38
N PHE A 131 0.47 -6.84 10.65
CA PHE A 131 0.05 -8.19 10.26
C PHE A 131 -0.14 -9.02 11.53
N PHE A 132 -1.39 -9.32 11.89
CA PHE A 132 -1.70 -10.09 13.11
C PHE A 132 -1.81 -11.57 12.81
N PHE A 133 -1.33 -12.42 13.73
CA PHE A 133 -1.45 -13.87 13.64
C PHE A 133 -2.48 -14.39 14.65
N ALA A 134 -3.24 -15.43 14.26
CA ALA A 134 -4.23 -16.05 15.12
C ALA A 134 -3.58 -16.80 16.30
N ASN A 135 -2.46 -17.47 16.01
CA ASN A 135 -1.59 -18.15 16.97
C ASN A 135 -0.15 -17.59 16.85
N PRO A 136 0.68 -17.63 17.90
CA PRO A 136 2.06 -17.18 17.84
C PRO A 136 2.83 -17.86 16.68
N CYS A 137 3.31 -17.06 15.74
CA CYS A 137 4.02 -17.48 14.53
C CYS A 137 5.53 -17.53 14.78
N PRO A 138 6.26 -18.58 14.33
CA PRO A 138 7.72 -18.57 14.38
C PRO A 138 8.29 -17.30 13.70
N SER A 139 9.20 -16.60 14.38
CA SER A 139 9.72 -15.30 13.91
C SER A 139 10.29 -15.39 12.49
N LYS A 140 11.03 -16.46 12.19
CA LYS A 140 11.58 -16.74 10.85
C LYS A 140 10.50 -16.82 9.76
N VAL A 141 9.36 -17.45 10.05
CA VAL A 141 8.24 -17.59 9.12
C VAL A 141 7.59 -16.22 8.89
N ALA A 142 7.28 -15.49 9.97
CA ALA A 142 6.70 -14.15 9.88
C ALA A 142 7.60 -13.18 9.08
N ARG A 143 8.91 -13.19 9.38
CA ARG A 143 9.92 -12.37 8.71
C ARG A 143 10.04 -12.70 7.23
N ARG A 144 9.99 -13.99 6.85
CA ARG A 144 10.01 -14.39 5.43
C ARG A 144 8.74 -13.92 4.70
N LEU A 145 7.57 -14.21 5.24
CA LEU A 145 6.29 -13.87 4.60
C LEU A 145 6.13 -12.36 4.36
N VAL A 146 6.45 -11.55 5.38
CA VAL A 146 6.35 -10.08 5.29
C VAL A 146 7.56 -9.48 4.57
N GLY A 147 8.74 -10.10 4.71
CA GLY A 147 9.97 -9.75 4.00
C GLY A 147 9.83 -9.85 2.49
N ASP A 148 9.21 -10.92 1.99
CA ASP A 148 8.98 -11.13 0.56
C ASP A 148 8.08 -10.04 -0.04
N ILE A 149 7.09 -9.54 0.71
CA ILE A 149 6.25 -8.41 0.31
C ILE A 149 7.10 -7.14 0.22
N SER A 150 7.87 -6.85 1.27
CA SER A 150 8.73 -5.66 1.32
C SER A 150 9.80 -5.67 0.22
N ALA A 151 10.43 -6.82 -0.05
CA ALA A 151 11.51 -6.95 -1.03
C ALA A 151 11.02 -6.78 -2.49
N GLN A 152 9.79 -7.20 -2.79
CA GLN A 152 9.18 -6.94 -4.08
C GLN A 152 8.87 -5.45 -4.26
N LEU A 153 8.40 -4.79 -3.20
CA LEU A 153 7.93 -3.41 -3.28
C LEU A 153 9.03 -2.36 -3.12
N SER A 154 10.09 -2.64 -2.37
CA SER A 154 11.15 -1.66 -2.07
C SER A 154 11.89 -1.19 -3.32
N LYS A 155 11.97 -2.02 -4.37
CA LYS A 155 12.60 -1.67 -5.65
C LYS A 155 11.75 -0.70 -6.47
N ASP A 156 10.45 -0.66 -6.20
CA ASP A 156 9.49 0.14 -6.95
C ASP A 156 9.29 1.55 -6.36
N LEU A 157 9.86 1.81 -5.17
CA LEU A 157 9.65 3.03 -4.39
C LEU A 157 10.94 3.86 -4.31
N THR A 158 10.79 5.18 -4.50
CA THR A 158 11.87 6.16 -4.40
C THR A 158 11.71 7.10 -3.21
N THR A 159 10.48 7.24 -2.69
CA THR A 159 10.13 8.16 -1.60
C THR A 159 9.95 7.48 -0.26
N PHE A 160 9.75 6.17 -0.21
CA PHE A 160 9.58 5.43 1.03
C PHE A 160 10.66 4.35 1.19
N HIS A 161 11.21 4.25 2.39
CA HIS A 161 12.01 3.13 2.83
C HIS A 161 11.13 2.18 3.62
N LEU A 162 11.26 0.88 3.38
CA LEU A 162 10.48 -0.16 4.05
C LEU A 162 11.38 -0.95 5.00
N GLU A 163 11.04 -0.98 6.28
CA GLU A 163 11.67 -1.85 7.28
C GLU A 163 10.69 -2.92 7.75
N VAL A 164 11.18 -4.16 7.88
CA VAL A 164 10.36 -5.30 8.34
C VAL A 164 10.72 -5.67 9.76
N PHE A 165 9.69 -5.84 10.59
CA PHE A 165 9.77 -6.32 11.96
C PHE A 165 8.97 -7.64 12.07
N PRO A 166 9.54 -8.70 12.64
CA PRO A 166 10.82 -8.76 13.37
C PRO A 166 12.06 -8.73 12.47
N LYS A 167 13.16 -8.12 12.96
CA LYS A 167 14.45 -8.10 12.23
C LYS A 167 15.29 -9.37 12.44
N GLN A 168 14.92 -10.22 13.40
CA GLN A 168 15.73 -11.35 13.86
C GLN A 168 14.87 -12.61 14.09
N ASP A 169 15.43 -13.77 13.77
CA ASP A 169 14.72 -15.07 13.86
C ASP A 169 14.65 -15.60 15.30
N SER A 170 15.60 -15.22 16.16
CA SER A 170 15.65 -15.59 17.58
C SER A 170 16.22 -14.44 18.43
N ILE A 171 16.07 -14.53 19.75
CA ILE A 171 16.74 -13.63 20.69
C ILE A 171 18.13 -14.21 20.96
N SER A 172 19.19 -13.54 20.47
CA SER A 172 20.58 -13.89 20.81
C SER A 172 20.96 -13.38 22.21
N GLY A 173 20.43 -14.03 23.25
CA GLY A 173 20.86 -13.93 24.65
C GLY A 173 20.70 -12.55 25.35
N LYS A 174 21.43 -11.51 24.92
CA LYS A 174 21.59 -10.25 25.68
C LYS A 174 20.71 -9.08 25.23
N GLY A 175 19.96 -9.21 24.13
CA GLY A 175 19.13 -8.13 23.57
C GLY A 175 17.66 -8.19 24.00
N LEU A 176 17.01 -7.03 24.14
CA LEU A 176 15.55 -6.94 24.31
C LEU A 176 14.78 -7.29 23.03
N GLY A 177 15.45 -7.18 21.89
CA GLY A 177 14.89 -7.33 20.55
C GLY A 177 14.44 -6.00 19.95
N ASN A 178 13.75 -6.09 18.82
CA ASN A 178 13.36 -4.90 18.05
C ASN A 178 12.06 -4.30 18.61
N LEU A 179 12.08 -2.98 18.75
CA LEU A 179 11.00 -2.18 19.32
C LEU A 179 10.15 -1.56 18.22
N VAL A 180 8.83 -1.62 18.37
CA VAL A 180 7.88 -0.86 17.54
C VAL A 180 6.99 -0.03 18.45
N LYS A 181 6.74 1.23 18.08
CA LYS A 181 5.82 2.11 18.82
C LYS A 181 4.40 1.55 18.76
N LEU A 182 3.68 1.54 19.88
CA LEU A 182 2.28 1.17 19.90
C LEU A 182 1.43 2.16 19.09
N PRO A 183 0.33 1.68 18.47
CA PRO A 183 -0.55 2.54 17.71
C PRO A 183 -1.51 3.33 18.58
N LEU A 184 -2.18 4.30 17.96
CA LEU A 184 -3.11 5.23 18.59
C LEU A 184 -2.49 6.20 19.61
N GLY A 185 -1.20 6.12 19.90
CA GLY A 185 -0.50 7.07 20.78
C GLY A 185 -0.15 8.40 20.14
N ILE A 186 0.25 9.36 20.97
CA ILE A 186 0.80 10.65 20.52
C ILE A 186 2.29 10.49 20.20
N HIS A 187 2.69 10.86 18.98
CA HIS A 187 4.10 10.92 18.61
C HIS A 187 4.76 12.15 19.27
N ARG A 188 5.70 11.94 20.19
CA ARG A 188 6.18 12.98 21.12
C ARG A 188 6.85 14.18 20.46
N LEU A 189 7.52 13.99 19.33
CA LEU A 189 8.16 15.06 18.58
C LEU A 189 7.17 15.92 17.80
N THR A 190 6.17 15.30 17.16
CA THR A 190 5.23 16.01 16.26
C THR A 190 3.95 16.45 16.96
N GLY A 191 3.65 15.89 18.13
CA GLY A 191 2.39 16.09 18.86
C GLY A 191 1.17 15.44 18.18
N LYS A 192 1.33 14.78 17.03
CA LYS A 192 0.22 14.17 16.29
C LYS A 192 -0.06 12.77 16.81
N ARG A 193 -1.34 12.45 16.90
CA ARG A 193 -1.83 11.11 17.23
C ARG A 193 -1.78 10.20 16.01
N SER A 194 -1.35 8.96 16.20
CA SER A 194 -1.44 7.93 15.16
C SER A 194 -2.85 7.34 15.07
N TYR A 195 -3.25 6.85 13.90
CA TYR A 195 -4.60 6.32 13.68
C TYR A 195 -4.65 5.32 12.53
N PHE A 196 -5.60 4.39 12.58
CA PHE A 196 -5.85 3.43 11.50
C PHE A 196 -6.61 4.08 10.37
N LEU A 197 -6.08 3.93 9.16
CA LEU A 197 -6.56 4.65 7.97
C LEU A 197 -7.92 4.13 7.48
N ALA A 198 -8.23 2.87 7.75
CA ALA A 198 -9.51 2.25 7.41
C ALA A 198 -10.67 2.69 8.33
N CYS A 199 -10.40 3.41 9.42
CA CYS A 199 -11.42 3.96 10.30
C CYS A 199 -11.54 5.48 10.10
N ALA A 200 -12.64 5.92 9.49
CA ALA A 200 -12.87 7.33 9.18
C ALA A 200 -12.98 8.21 10.44
N ASN A 201 -13.57 7.67 11.52
CA ASN A 201 -13.65 8.36 12.80
C ASN A 201 -12.31 8.28 13.54
N ARG A 202 -11.70 9.44 13.80
CA ARG A 202 -10.37 9.55 14.42
C ARG A 202 -10.37 9.60 15.95
N SER A 203 -11.54 9.51 16.58
CA SER A 203 -11.61 9.40 18.05
C SER A 203 -10.99 8.08 18.52
N VAL A 204 -10.35 8.11 19.68
CA VAL A 204 -9.69 6.94 20.27
C VAL A 204 -10.69 5.78 20.45
N ASP A 205 -11.90 6.09 20.91
CA ASP A 205 -12.93 5.07 21.16
C ASP A 205 -13.40 4.42 19.87
N ALA A 206 -13.63 5.19 18.80
CA ALA A 206 -14.01 4.62 17.51
C ALA A 206 -12.88 3.76 16.92
N GLN A 207 -11.62 4.18 17.07
CA GLN A 207 -10.45 3.44 16.61
C GLN A 207 -10.26 2.13 17.38
N LEU A 208 -10.51 2.12 18.70
CA LEU A 208 -10.51 0.88 19.48
C LEU A 208 -11.63 -0.06 19.08
N LYS A 209 -12.87 0.44 18.96
CA LYS A 209 -14.01 -0.38 18.52
C LYS A 209 -13.77 -0.95 17.11
N PHE A 210 -13.09 -0.21 16.25
CA PHE A 210 -12.69 -0.69 14.93
C PHE A 210 -11.78 -1.92 14.98
N LEU A 211 -10.91 -2.05 15.99
CA LEU A 211 -10.02 -3.21 16.14
C LEU A 211 -10.78 -4.54 16.27
N ARG A 212 -12.04 -4.53 16.73
CA ARG A 212 -12.89 -5.74 16.80
C ARG A 212 -13.13 -6.39 15.44
N LYS A 213 -12.96 -5.64 14.35
CA LYS A 213 -13.16 -6.11 12.96
C LYS A 213 -11.87 -6.59 12.30
N VAL A 214 -10.73 -6.46 12.99
CA VAL A 214 -9.42 -6.79 12.42
C VAL A 214 -9.28 -8.30 12.27
N LYS A 215 -8.93 -8.74 11.07
CA LYS A 215 -8.67 -10.15 10.77
C LYS A 215 -7.27 -10.54 11.25
N ARG A 216 -7.15 -11.76 11.78
CA ARG A 216 -5.88 -12.39 12.14
C ARG A 216 -5.59 -13.50 11.13
N SER A 217 -4.36 -13.56 10.67
CA SER A 217 -3.90 -14.51 9.67
C SER A 217 -3.53 -15.83 10.36
N ASN A 218 -3.90 -16.97 9.76
CA ASN A 218 -3.46 -18.28 10.27
C ASN A 218 -2.24 -18.73 9.47
N PHE A 219 -1.05 -18.75 10.09
CA PHE A 219 0.17 -19.12 9.39
C PHE A 219 0.30 -20.63 9.16
N ASP A 220 -0.42 -21.48 9.90
CA ASP A 220 -0.38 -22.94 9.72
C ASP A 220 -1.00 -23.33 8.37
N CYS A 221 -2.07 -22.65 7.96
CA CYS A 221 -2.63 -22.79 6.61
C CYS A 221 -1.66 -22.26 5.54
N ILE A 222 -0.91 -21.19 5.85
CA ILE A 222 0.03 -20.54 4.93
C ILE A 222 1.31 -21.37 4.74
N SER A 223 1.75 -22.12 5.76
CA SER A 223 2.99 -22.91 5.72
C SER A 223 2.83 -24.26 5.01
N ALA A 224 1.65 -24.88 5.09
CA ALA A 224 1.32 -26.09 4.34
C ALA A 224 1.18 -25.82 2.83
N ASP A 225 0.55 -24.69 2.45
CA ASP A 225 0.31 -24.35 1.05
C ASP A 225 1.52 -23.69 0.37
N ASN A 226 2.34 -22.91 1.08
CA ASN A 226 3.52 -22.27 0.47
C ASN A 226 4.71 -23.21 0.24
N TYR A 227 4.68 -24.46 0.71
CA TYR A 227 5.62 -25.48 0.24
C TYR A 227 5.24 -26.02 -1.15
N ARG A 228 4.03 -25.73 -1.64
CA ARG A 228 3.61 -25.94 -3.02
C ARG A 228 3.43 -24.60 -3.70
N ILE A 229 4.54 -24.03 -4.18
CA ILE A 229 4.49 -23.01 -5.24
C ILE A 229 3.79 -23.67 -6.44
N GLY A 230 2.49 -23.46 -6.55
CA GLY A 230 1.64 -24.06 -7.57
C GLY A 230 0.18 -24.14 -7.12
N GLN A 231 -0.60 -23.12 -7.48
CA GLN A 231 -2.06 -23.19 -7.60
C GLN A 231 -2.91 -23.31 -6.31
N ALA A 232 -2.57 -22.65 -5.21
CA ALA A 232 -3.56 -22.40 -4.16
C ALA A 232 -4.51 -21.27 -4.60
N GLU A 233 -5.82 -21.52 -4.58
CA GLU A 233 -6.87 -20.56 -4.97
C GLU A 233 -6.66 -19.20 -4.29
N LEU A 234 -6.22 -18.26 -5.12
CA LEU A 234 -5.95 -16.87 -4.79
C LEU A 234 -7.14 -16.24 -4.07
N LEU A 235 -7.00 -15.98 -2.77
CA LEU A 235 -7.88 -15.11 -1.99
C LEU A 235 -7.65 -13.64 -2.38
N ILE A 236 -7.90 -13.32 -3.66
CA ILE A 236 -7.98 -11.94 -4.13
C ILE A 236 -9.27 -11.35 -3.54
N HIS A 237 -9.16 -10.17 -2.93
CA HIS A 237 -10.33 -9.42 -2.47
C HIS A 237 -11.38 -9.37 -3.60
N PRO A 238 -12.66 -9.72 -3.38
CA PRO A 238 -13.64 -9.90 -4.46
C PRO A 238 -13.71 -8.73 -5.45
N LYS A 239 -13.62 -7.49 -4.94
CA LYS A 239 -13.59 -6.28 -5.79
C LYS A 239 -12.34 -6.19 -6.68
N LEU A 240 -11.17 -6.58 -6.18
CA LEU A 240 -9.93 -6.59 -6.96
C LEU A 240 -9.97 -7.71 -8.00
N LYS A 241 -10.54 -8.87 -7.65
CA LYS A 241 -10.73 -10.00 -8.57
C LYS A 241 -11.62 -9.59 -9.74
N GLN A 242 -12.79 -9.03 -9.44
CA GLN A 242 -13.71 -8.50 -10.45
C GLN A 242 -13.06 -7.44 -11.34
N TRP A 243 -12.25 -6.55 -10.74
CA TRP A 243 -11.53 -5.54 -11.51
C TRP A 243 -10.46 -6.14 -12.42
N ALA A 244 -9.68 -7.09 -11.93
CA ALA A 244 -8.64 -7.79 -12.69
C ALA A 244 -9.21 -8.61 -13.85
N GLU A 245 -10.37 -9.25 -13.64
CA GLU A 245 -11.08 -9.99 -14.68
C GLU A 245 -11.65 -9.06 -15.76
N LYS A 246 -12.18 -7.89 -15.35
CA LYS A 246 -12.78 -6.92 -16.28
C LYS A 246 -11.75 -6.08 -17.04
N TYR A 247 -10.60 -5.78 -16.43
CA TYR A 247 -9.55 -4.92 -16.98
C TYR A 247 -8.16 -5.56 -16.83
N PRO A 248 -7.91 -6.72 -17.46
CA PRO A 248 -6.67 -7.48 -17.27
C PRO A 248 -5.42 -6.72 -17.73
N GLU A 249 -5.53 -5.82 -18.70
CA GLU A 249 -4.42 -4.98 -19.15
C GLU A 249 -4.01 -3.98 -18.08
N LEU A 250 -4.97 -3.29 -17.45
CA LEU A 250 -4.68 -2.35 -16.37
C LEU A 250 -4.08 -3.07 -15.16
N MET A 251 -4.59 -4.26 -14.83
CA MET A 251 -4.03 -5.08 -13.75
C MET A 251 -2.58 -5.50 -14.04
N LYS A 252 -2.30 -6.00 -15.25
CA LYS A 252 -0.94 -6.40 -15.65
C LYS A 252 0.01 -5.20 -15.64
N LEU A 253 -0.41 -4.06 -16.20
CA LEU A 253 0.40 -2.85 -16.22
C LEU A 253 0.63 -2.29 -14.81
N GLU A 254 -0.37 -2.35 -13.92
CA GLU A 254 -0.22 -1.92 -12.53
C GLU A 254 0.74 -2.81 -11.74
N THR A 255 0.76 -4.10 -12.05
CA THR A 255 1.58 -5.10 -11.36
C THR A 255 3.02 -5.15 -11.87
N LEU A 256 3.22 -4.96 -13.18
CA LEU A 256 4.50 -5.24 -13.84
C LEU A 256 5.29 -3.98 -14.22
N CYS A 257 4.63 -2.82 -14.30
CA CYS A 257 5.27 -1.56 -14.64
C CYS A 257 5.12 -0.56 -13.48
N PRO A 258 6.11 -0.44 -12.58
CA PRO A 258 5.98 0.42 -11.39
C PRO A 258 5.64 1.88 -11.70
N PRO A 259 6.26 2.56 -12.70
CA PRO A 259 5.89 3.94 -13.01
C PRO A 259 4.43 4.09 -13.46
N LEU A 260 3.93 3.16 -14.28
CA LEU A 260 2.55 3.21 -14.77
C LEU A 260 1.56 2.73 -13.70
N GLY A 261 1.92 1.71 -12.93
CA GLY A 261 1.14 1.21 -11.81
C GLY A 261 0.97 2.23 -10.70
N GLN A 262 2.00 3.04 -10.43
CA GLN A 262 1.90 4.20 -9.57
C GLN A 262 0.81 5.19 -10.03
N ILE A 263 0.75 5.48 -11.34
CA ILE A 263 -0.28 6.37 -11.91
C ILE A 263 -1.66 5.72 -11.82
N ILE A 264 -1.79 4.45 -12.23
CA ILE A 264 -3.06 3.71 -12.21
C ILE A 264 -3.60 3.62 -10.78
N ALA A 265 -2.78 3.23 -9.80
CA ALA A 265 -3.15 3.15 -8.40
C ALA A 265 -3.56 4.53 -7.84
N SER A 266 -2.87 5.60 -8.24
CA SER A 266 -3.24 6.97 -7.87
C SER A 266 -4.63 7.35 -8.41
N CYS A 267 -4.91 7.10 -9.69
CA CYS A 267 -6.22 7.36 -10.30
C CYS A 267 -7.34 6.51 -9.68
N ARG A 268 -7.08 5.23 -9.40
CA ARG A 268 -8.02 4.34 -8.70
C ARG A 268 -8.42 4.84 -7.31
N ASN A 269 -7.55 5.61 -6.68
CA ASN A 269 -7.81 6.28 -5.41
C ASN A 269 -8.40 7.69 -5.58
N GLY A 270 -8.95 8.03 -6.75
CA GLY A 270 -9.66 9.28 -7.01
C GLY A 270 -8.77 10.51 -7.20
N HIS A 271 -7.45 10.34 -7.38
CA HIS A 271 -6.54 11.47 -7.53
C HIS A 271 -6.33 11.85 -8.98
N GLN A 272 -6.47 13.15 -9.27
CA GLN A 272 -6.23 13.72 -10.59
C GLN A 272 -4.77 13.53 -11.04
N PRO A 273 -4.53 13.00 -12.25
CA PRO A 273 -3.21 12.99 -12.85
C PRO A 273 -2.79 14.40 -13.25
N SER A 274 -1.50 14.70 -13.11
CA SER A 274 -0.87 15.88 -13.69
C SER A 274 -0.85 15.80 -15.23
N VAL A 275 -0.59 16.92 -15.89
CA VAL A 275 -0.44 16.98 -17.37
C VAL A 275 0.60 15.97 -17.90
N ARG A 276 1.68 15.74 -17.14
CA ARG A 276 2.72 14.74 -17.50
C ARG A 276 2.18 13.31 -17.36
N GLU A 277 1.45 13.01 -16.30
CA GLU A 277 0.83 11.70 -16.05
C GLU A 277 -0.29 11.42 -17.06
N GLU A 278 -1.14 12.40 -17.37
CA GLU A 278 -2.13 12.30 -18.45
C GLU A 278 -1.46 11.96 -19.78
N LYS A 279 -0.38 12.68 -20.13
CA LYS A 279 0.38 12.38 -21.34
C LYS A 279 0.89 10.95 -21.35
N ILE A 280 1.41 10.44 -20.24
CA ILE A 280 1.87 9.04 -20.12
C ILE A 280 0.69 8.08 -20.32
N ILE A 281 -0.44 8.31 -19.66
CA ILE A 281 -1.66 7.48 -19.80
C ILE A 281 -2.09 7.40 -21.27
N TYR A 282 -2.31 8.54 -21.93
CA TYR A 282 -2.76 8.54 -23.33
C TYR A 282 -1.70 7.97 -24.28
N GLN A 283 -0.41 8.26 -24.06
CA GLN A 283 0.67 7.77 -24.90
C GLN A 283 1.14 6.34 -24.53
N THR A 284 0.41 5.62 -23.69
CA THR A 284 0.65 4.20 -23.41
C THR A 284 -0.65 3.42 -23.58
N ILE A 285 -1.59 3.57 -22.64
CA ILE A 285 -2.89 2.88 -22.64
C ILE A 285 -3.70 3.26 -23.90
N GLY A 286 -3.53 4.48 -24.43
CA GLY A 286 -4.21 4.93 -25.65
C GLY A 286 -3.89 4.14 -26.93
N PHE A 287 -2.83 3.32 -26.93
CA PHE A 287 -2.49 2.46 -28.06
C PHE A 287 -3.12 1.06 -27.99
N LEU A 288 -3.79 0.72 -26.89
CA LEU A 288 -4.43 -0.59 -26.75
C LEU A 288 -5.71 -0.67 -27.59
N PRO A 289 -6.08 -1.86 -28.11
CA PRO A 289 -7.29 -2.03 -28.92
C PRO A 289 -8.58 -1.58 -28.20
N ASN A 290 -8.63 -1.77 -26.89
CA ASN A 290 -9.73 -1.37 -26.00
C ASN A 290 -9.43 -0.06 -25.24
N ALA A 291 -8.55 0.80 -25.76
CA ALA A 291 -8.14 2.05 -25.12
C ALA A 291 -9.32 2.93 -24.67
N ASN A 292 -10.39 3.03 -25.47
CA ASN A 292 -11.58 3.80 -25.12
C ASN A 292 -12.14 3.36 -23.76
N THR A 293 -12.45 2.07 -23.63
CA THR A 293 -12.95 1.44 -22.40
C THR A 293 -12.00 1.62 -21.22
N LEU A 294 -10.71 1.36 -21.42
CA LEU A 294 -9.71 1.43 -20.35
C LEU A 294 -9.55 2.86 -19.81
N LEU A 295 -9.51 3.85 -20.70
CA LEU A 295 -9.37 5.26 -20.33
C LEU A 295 -10.64 5.80 -19.68
N HIS A 296 -11.83 5.48 -20.19
CA HIS A 296 -13.08 5.88 -19.56
C HIS A 296 -13.29 5.24 -18.18
N HIS A 297 -12.81 4.01 -17.98
CA HIS A 297 -12.78 3.39 -16.67
C HIS A 297 -11.82 4.14 -15.74
N LEU A 298 -10.57 4.37 -16.16
CA LEU A 298 -9.55 5.00 -15.33
C LEU A 298 -9.90 6.44 -14.94
N PHE A 299 -10.28 7.26 -15.92
CA PHE A 299 -10.67 8.65 -15.69
C PHE A 299 -12.06 8.76 -15.06
N GLY A 300 -12.94 7.77 -15.24
CA GLY A 300 -14.29 7.75 -14.66
C GLY A 300 -14.33 7.68 -13.13
N LEU A 301 -13.21 7.35 -12.49
CA LEU A 301 -13.04 7.38 -11.04
C LEU A 301 -12.64 8.76 -10.50
N LEU A 302 -12.42 9.74 -11.38
CA LEU A 302 -11.94 11.06 -11.02
C LEU A 302 -13.09 12.08 -10.93
N PRO A 303 -13.00 13.08 -10.04
CA PRO A 303 -14.03 14.10 -9.88
C PRO A 303 -14.32 14.90 -11.16
N ASP A 304 -13.28 15.26 -11.92
CA ASP A 304 -13.41 16.10 -13.13
C ASP A 304 -13.53 15.25 -14.42
N TYR A 305 -14.06 14.04 -14.31
CA TYR A 305 -14.25 13.18 -15.47
C TYR A 305 -15.13 13.85 -16.53
N ASN A 306 -14.59 13.99 -17.74
CA ASN A 306 -15.33 14.47 -18.90
C ASN A 306 -15.18 13.49 -20.06
N GLN A 307 -16.28 12.83 -20.43
CA GLN A 307 -16.32 11.83 -21.51
C GLN A 307 -15.86 12.40 -22.85
N HIS A 308 -16.33 13.59 -23.22
CA HIS A 308 -15.97 14.22 -24.50
C HIS A 308 -14.49 14.58 -24.55
N LEU A 309 -13.93 15.08 -23.45
CA LEU A 309 -12.52 15.42 -23.36
C LEU A 309 -11.63 14.17 -23.48
N VAL A 310 -12.02 13.06 -22.84
CA VAL A 310 -11.29 11.78 -22.96
C VAL A 310 -11.30 11.29 -24.41
N ASN A 311 -12.48 11.27 -25.05
CA ASN A 311 -12.61 10.88 -26.46
C ASN A 311 -11.77 11.76 -27.39
N PHE A 312 -11.80 13.08 -27.19
CA PHE A 312 -11.03 14.04 -27.97
C PHE A 312 -9.51 13.86 -27.79
N ARG A 313 -9.05 13.61 -26.56
CA ARG A 313 -7.62 13.37 -26.31
C ARG A 313 -7.17 12.03 -26.88
N LEU A 314 -7.99 10.99 -26.75
CA LEU A 314 -7.74 9.68 -27.35
C LEU A 314 -7.66 9.78 -28.89
N SER A 315 -8.57 10.52 -29.54
CA SER A 315 -8.58 10.68 -30.99
C SER A 315 -7.33 11.38 -31.54
N ARG A 316 -6.55 12.03 -30.68
CA ARG A 316 -5.27 12.71 -31.00
C ARG A 316 -4.04 11.84 -30.74
N VAL A 317 -4.18 10.63 -30.20
CA VAL A 317 -3.06 9.71 -30.00
C VAL A 317 -2.53 9.25 -31.36
N ARG A 318 -1.24 9.45 -31.61
CA ARG A 318 -0.54 9.13 -32.86
C ARG A 318 0.88 8.66 -32.57
N GLY A 319 1.50 7.96 -33.52
CA GLY A 319 2.90 7.56 -33.44
C GLY A 319 3.11 6.21 -32.74
N LYS A 320 4.13 6.13 -31.87
CA LYS A 320 4.48 4.93 -31.10
C LYS A 320 4.22 5.15 -29.60
N PRO A 321 3.97 4.08 -28.83
CA PRO A 321 3.86 4.16 -27.37
C PRO A 321 5.08 4.82 -26.73
N LEU A 322 4.87 5.47 -25.60
CA LEU A 322 5.93 6.16 -24.87
C LEU A 322 6.92 5.15 -24.25
N GLY A 323 8.19 5.26 -24.63
CA GLY A 323 9.27 4.40 -24.10
C GLY A 323 9.61 4.64 -22.63
N CYS A 324 10.13 3.60 -21.97
CA CYS A 324 10.48 3.58 -20.54
C CYS A 324 11.41 4.74 -20.15
N LYS A 325 12.44 5.03 -20.95
CA LYS A 325 13.36 6.15 -20.70
C LYS A 325 12.63 7.50 -20.60
N ARG A 326 11.64 7.73 -21.46
CA ARG A 326 10.87 8.98 -21.46
C ARG A 326 9.87 9.03 -20.30
N ILE A 327 9.25 7.90 -19.96
CA ILE A 327 8.35 7.79 -18.80
C ILE A 327 9.12 8.10 -17.50
N HIS A 328 10.29 7.47 -17.30
CA HIS A 328 11.12 7.70 -16.12
C HIS A 328 11.53 9.18 -16.00
N SER A 329 11.96 9.78 -17.11
CA SER A 329 12.30 11.20 -17.17
C SER A 329 11.12 12.12 -16.84
N LEU A 330 9.91 11.84 -17.33
CA LEU A 330 8.73 12.69 -17.07
C LEU A 330 8.23 12.60 -15.62
N LEU A 331 8.47 11.47 -14.97
CA LEU A 331 8.03 11.18 -13.60
C LEU A 331 9.10 11.43 -12.54
N ASN A 332 10.32 11.80 -12.95
CA ASN A 332 11.51 11.81 -12.09
C ASN A 332 11.69 10.47 -11.35
N TYR A 333 11.43 9.37 -12.04
CA TYR A 333 11.49 8.01 -11.48
C TYR A 333 12.88 7.41 -11.70
N SER A 334 13.57 7.09 -10.61
CA SER A 334 15.01 6.78 -10.59
C SER A 334 15.35 5.30 -10.30
N ALA A 335 14.43 4.38 -10.56
CA ALA A 335 14.70 2.94 -10.42
C ALA A 335 15.01 2.28 -11.78
N ASP A 336 15.40 1.01 -11.73
CA ASP A 336 15.72 0.20 -12.90
C ASP A 336 14.52 0.07 -13.85
N PHE A 337 14.81 -0.14 -15.13
CA PHE A 337 13.75 -0.45 -16.10
C PHE A 337 13.15 -1.83 -15.83
N CYS A 338 11.88 -1.98 -16.23
CA CYS A 338 11.17 -3.24 -16.09
C CYS A 338 11.91 -4.38 -16.80
N PRO A 339 12.00 -5.57 -16.20
CA PRO A 339 12.55 -6.73 -16.88
C PRO A 339 11.55 -7.23 -17.93
N PHE A 340 12.00 -7.26 -19.20
CA PHE A 340 11.25 -7.87 -20.30
C PHE A 340 11.80 -9.26 -20.61
N GLN A 341 10.94 -10.15 -21.12
CA GLN A 341 11.35 -11.51 -21.47
C GLN A 341 12.41 -11.55 -22.58
N ARG A 342 12.46 -10.51 -23.43
CA ARG A 342 13.42 -10.35 -24.51
C ARG A 342 14.05 -8.96 -24.42
N ALA A 343 15.27 -8.82 -24.91
CA ALA A 343 15.87 -7.51 -25.10
C ALA A 343 15.14 -6.80 -26.25
N HIS A 344 14.80 -5.54 -26.04
CA HIS A 344 14.14 -4.68 -27.03
C HIS A 344 14.92 -3.37 -27.13
N ASP A 345 15.17 -2.92 -28.36
CA ASP A 345 15.85 -1.62 -28.62
C ASP A 345 15.02 -0.42 -28.17
N TYR A 346 13.70 -0.61 -28.07
CA TYR A 346 12.75 0.39 -27.61
C TYR A 346 11.84 -0.16 -26.50
N PRO A 347 12.32 -0.25 -25.25
CA PRO A 347 11.51 -0.76 -24.14
C PRO A 347 10.35 0.20 -23.82
N HIS A 348 9.13 -0.34 -23.72
CA HIS A 348 7.94 0.39 -23.31
C HIS A 348 6.93 -0.50 -22.54
N PRO A 349 6.02 0.07 -21.73
CA PRO A 349 5.17 -0.71 -20.83
C PRO A 349 4.28 -1.76 -21.49
N LEU A 350 3.79 -1.50 -22.71
CA LEU A 350 2.90 -2.43 -23.40
C LEU A 350 3.56 -3.77 -23.76
N LEU A 351 4.90 -3.88 -23.72
CA LEU A 351 5.61 -5.16 -23.89
C LEU A 351 5.32 -6.17 -22.76
N HIS A 352 4.74 -5.73 -21.63
CA HIS A 352 4.22 -6.65 -20.60
C HIS A 352 2.94 -7.40 -21.02
N LEU A 353 2.30 -6.97 -22.11
CA LEU A 353 1.05 -7.54 -22.58
C LEU A 353 1.34 -8.48 -23.75
N GLN A 354 1.06 -9.77 -23.57
CA GLN A 354 1.25 -10.80 -24.61
C GLN A 354 0.50 -10.49 -25.91
N GLN A 355 -0.62 -9.78 -25.82
CA GLN A 355 -1.46 -9.37 -26.95
C GLN A 355 -0.94 -8.11 -27.68
N TRP A 356 0.14 -7.50 -27.22
CA TRP A 356 0.74 -6.34 -27.88
C TRP A 356 1.45 -6.78 -29.16
N GLN A 357 1.03 -6.20 -30.29
CA GLN A 357 1.67 -6.36 -31.60
C GLN A 357 2.23 -5.00 -32.02
N GLU A 358 3.53 -4.94 -32.29
CA GLU A 358 4.17 -3.73 -32.84
C GLU A 358 3.56 -3.39 -34.20
N GLY A 359 3.10 -2.14 -34.39
CA GLY A 359 2.63 -1.64 -35.69
C GLY A 359 1.18 -1.14 -35.76
N ARG A 360 0.37 -1.24 -34.71
CA ARG A 360 -0.97 -0.60 -34.68
C ARG A 360 -0.89 0.89 -34.35
N GLY A 361 -0.24 1.68 -35.21
CA GLY A 361 -0.59 3.09 -35.31
C GLY A 361 -1.96 3.16 -35.96
N GLN A 362 -2.98 3.68 -35.28
CA GLN A 362 -4.29 3.90 -35.91
C GLN A 362 -4.11 4.81 -37.12
N ASN A 363 -4.17 4.24 -38.32
CA ASN A 363 -4.48 4.99 -39.52
C ASN A 363 -5.88 5.54 -39.35
N SER A 364 -6.02 6.83 -39.66
CA SER A 364 -7.29 7.52 -39.67
C SER A 364 -8.25 6.79 -40.59
N GLU A 365 -9.39 6.37 -40.06
CA GLU A 365 -10.65 6.53 -40.76
C GLU A 365 -11.80 6.56 -39.75
N LYS A 366 -12.66 7.56 -39.97
CA LYS A 366 -13.92 7.73 -39.26
C LYS A 366 -14.76 6.46 -39.46
N VAL A 367 -15.38 5.96 -38.39
CA VAL A 367 -16.82 5.70 -38.23
C VAL A 367 -17.02 4.81 -36.99
N GLU A 368 -17.64 5.41 -35.97
CA GLU A 368 -18.67 4.86 -35.07
C GLU A 368 -18.59 3.39 -34.65
N ASP A 369 -17.85 3.12 -33.57
CA ASP A 369 -17.92 1.83 -32.88
C ASP A 369 -19.10 1.83 -31.89
N LEU A 370 -20.25 1.34 -32.36
CA LEU A 370 -21.45 1.05 -31.56
C LEU A 370 -21.14 0.24 -30.29
N ARG A 371 -20.07 -0.56 -30.31
CA ARG A 371 -19.60 -1.33 -29.15
C ARG A 371 -19.05 -0.42 -28.06
N SER A 372 -18.24 0.57 -28.41
CA SER A 372 -17.76 1.62 -27.51
C SER A 372 -18.91 2.47 -26.94
N ALA A 373 -19.96 2.75 -27.73
CA ALA A 373 -21.16 3.44 -27.24
C ALA A 373 -21.93 2.59 -26.22
N LEU A 374 -22.12 1.30 -26.50
CA LEU A 374 -22.73 0.32 -25.59
C LEU A 374 -21.95 0.17 -24.27
N GLU A 375 -20.62 0.19 -24.32
CA GLU A 375 -19.80 0.11 -23.11
C GLU A 375 -19.83 1.40 -22.28
N ASN A 376 -19.88 2.57 -22.92
CA ASN A 376 -20.08 3.84 -22.23
C ASN A 376 -21.45 3.91 -21.53
N LEU A 377 -22.51 3.39 -22.17
CA LEU A 377 -23.83 3.27 -21.56
C LEU A 377 -23.78 2.37 -20.32
N LYS A 378 -23.14 1.19 -20.42
CA LYS A 378 -22.96 0.28 -19.28
C LYS A 378 -22.17 0.93 -18.14
N ALA A 379 -21.11 1.68 -18.47
CA ALA A 379 -20.31 2.40 -17.48
C ALA A 379 -21.10 3.53 -16.79
N ALA A 380 -22.01 4.20 -17.50
CA ALA A 380 -22.88 5.22 -16.94
C ALA A 380 -23.94 4.63 -16.00
N ILE A 381 -24.55 3.49 -16.37
CA ILE A 381 -25.53 2.77 -15.54
C ILE A 381 -24.91 2.35 -14.21
N VAL A 382 -23.71 1.75 -14.22
CA VAL A 382 -23.01 1.34 -12.99
C VAL A 382 -22.75 2.53 -12.05
N ARG A 383 -22.53 3.73 -12.59
CA ARG A 383 -22.32 4.94 -11.77
C ARG A 383 -23.62 5.44 -11.17
N LEU A 384 -24.71 5.46 -11.94
CA LEU A 384 -26.04 5.84 -11.44
C LEU A 384 -26.46 4.90 -10.29
N GLU A 385 -26.24 3.60 -10.43
CA GLU A 385 -26.50 2.63 -9.36
C GLU A 385 -25.64 2.86 -8.11
N ALA A 386 -24.42 3.37 -8.27
CA ALA A 386 -23.54 3.71 -7.15
C ALA A 386 -23.95 5.01 -6.43
N PHE A 387 -24.68 5.92 -7.09
CA PHE A 387 -25.26 7.12 -6.49
C PHE A 387 -26.60 6.88 -5.81
N LEU A 388 -27.31 5.81 -6.18
CA LEU A 388 -28.60 5.42 -5.60
C LEU A 388 -28.48 4.56 -4.33
N LYS A 389 -27.25 4.21 -3.91
CA LYS A 389 -26.93 3.49 -2.66
C LYS A 389 -26.23 4.43 -1.69
#